data_AF-A0AA42TZV6-F1
#
_entry.id   AF-A0AA42TZV6-F1
#
_cell.length_a   1.000
_cell.length_b   1.000
_cell.length_c   1.000
_cell.angle_alpha   90.00
_cell.angle_beta   90.00
_cell.angle_gamma   90.00
#
_symmetry.space_group_name_H-M   'P 1'
#
loop_
_entity.id
_entity.type
_entity.pdbx_description
1 polymer ?
#
loop_
_entity_poly.entity_id
_entity_poly.type
_entity_poly.pdbx_seq_one_letter_code
_entity_poly.pdbx_strand_id
1 'polypeptide(L)'
;MSQACKPKRRFLPRMTVFAVISLMLLTAIWFVRPEQLQVVLYKASLVTLGAVLGYYIDRAVFLTEARPHECIGGIHIVGAWLRRALIVLACILGLTLGL
;
A
#
# COMPACT_ATOMS: atom_id res chain seq x y z
N MET A 1 -21.36 -34.54 -12.33
CA MET A 1 -21.94 -33.19 -12.10
C MET A 1 -21.05 -32.47 -11.10
N SER A 2 -20.10 -31.65 -11.57
CA SER A 2 -19.17 -30.92 -10.69
C SER A 2 -19.79 -29.55 -10.38
N GLN A 3 -20.23 -29.36 -9.14
CA GLN A 3 -20.78 -28.08 -8.69
C GLN A 3 -19.65 -27.05 -8.61
N ALA A 4 -19.61 -26.15 -9.58
CA ALA A 4 -18.72 -25.00 -9.56
C ALA A 4 -19.09 -24.07 -8.39
N CYS A 5 -18.16 -23.89 -7.45
CA CYS A 5 -18.28 -22.90 -6.38
C CYS A 5 -18.30 -21.49 -7.01
N LYS A 6 -19.47 -20.85 -7.04
CA LYS A 6 -19.60 -19.47 -7.52
C LYS A 6 -18.97 -18.52 -6.49
N PRO A 7 -17.95 -17.73 -6.84
CA PRO A 7 -17.40 -16.75 -5.90
C PRO A 7 -18.49 -15.74 -5.57
N LYS A 8 -18.89 -15.68 -4.30
CA LYS A 8 -19.83 -14.68 -3.79
C LYS A 8 -19.19 -13.30 -3.98
N ARG A 9 -19.59 -12.60 -5.04
CA ARG A 9 -19.16 -11.22 -5.33
C ARG A 9 -19.55 -10.37 -4.13
N ARG A 10 -18.58 -10.05 -3.27
CA ARG A 10 -18.78 -9.00 -2.27
C ARG A 10 -18.87 -7.69 -3.01
N PHE A 11 -20.02 -7.03 -2.90
CA PHE A 11 -20.31 -5.76 -3.56
C PHE A 11 -19.45 -4.61 -3.01
N LEU A 12 -18.98 -4.74 -1.77
CA LEU A 12 -18.13 -3.75 -1.13
C LEU A 12 -16.67 -4.22 -1.12
N PRO A 13 -15.73 -3.41 -1.67
CA PRO A 13 -14.30 -3.63 -1.53
C PRO A 13 -13.96 -3.70 -0.04
N ARG A 14 -13.22 -4.74 0.37
CA ARG A 14 -12.83 -5.01 1.76
C ARG A 14 -12.17 -3.80 2.47
N MET A 15 -11.55 -2.90 1.70
CA MET A 15 -10.84 -1.73 2.22
C MET A 15 -11.74 -0.51 2.49
N THR A 16 -13.02 -0.53 2.06
CA THR A 16 -13.96 0.59 2.26
C THR A 16 -14.23 0.88 3.73
N VAL A 17 -14.34 -0.16 4.57
CA VAL A 17 -14.55 -0.01 6.02
C VAL A 17 -13.42 0.78 6.66
N PHE A 18 -12.17 0.46 6.32
CA PHE A 18 -11.01 1.18 6.84
C PHE A 18 -10.93 2.62 6.32
N ALA A 19 -11.30 2.85 5.05
CA ALA A 19 -11.35 4.20 4.49
C ALA A 19 -12.38 5.09 5.22
N VAL A 20 -13.56 4.55 5.53
CA VAL A 20 -14.60 5.27 6.29
C VAL A 20 -14.12 5.58 7.71
N ILE A 21 -13.47 4.62 8.38
CA ILE A 21 -12.89 4.84 9.71
C ILE A 21 -11.82 5.94 9.68
N SER A 22 -10.88 5.90 8.72
CA SER A 22 -9.86 6.94 8.58
C SER A 22 -10.46 8.32 8.32
N LEU A 23 -11.50 8.44 7.49
CA LEU A 23 -12.20 9.71 7.26
C LEU A 23 -12.87 10.23 8.54
N MET A 24 -13.55 9.35 9.29
CA MET A 24 -14.14 9.68 10.59
C MET A 24 -13.10 10.21 11.59
N LEU A 25 -11.93 9.57 11.67
CA LEU A 25 -10.84 10.03 12.53
C LEU A 25 -10.29 11.39 12.08
N LEU A 26 -10.11 11.62 10.78
CA LEU A 26 -9.69 12.93 10.26
C LEU A 26 -10.69 14.03 10.58
N THR A 27 -12.00 13.76 10.49
CA THR A 27 -13.03 14.71 10.89
C THR A 27 -13.01 14.97 12.40
N ALA A 28 -12.75 13.96 13.23
CA ALA A 28 -12.62 14.16 14.67
C ALA A 28 -11.42 15.06 15.01
N ILE A 29 -10.28 14.90 14.32
CA ILE A 29 -9.10 15.76 14.47
C ILE A 29 -9.44 17.21 14.11
N TRP A 30 -10.20 17.43 13.02
CA TRP A 30 -10.65 18.76 12.61
C TRP A 30 -11.43 19.48 13.72
N PHE A 31 -12.32 18.78 14.43
CA PHE A 31 -13.10 19.37 15.52
C PHE A 31 -12.28 19.64 16.79
N VAL A 32 -11.30 18.79 17.11
CA VAL A 32 -10.54 18.88 18.37
C VAL A 32 -9.36 19.85 18.25
N ARG A 33 -8.58 19.78 17.16
CA ARG A 33 -7.39 20.61 16.91
C ARG A 33 -7.21 20.84 15.40
N PRO A 34 -7.88 21.85 14.80
CA PRO A 34 -7.81 22.10 13.36
C PRO A 34 -6.40 22.46 12.88
N GLU A 35 -5.59 23.07 13.74
CA GLU A 35 -4.19 23.42 13.47
C GLU A 35 -3.32 22.19 13.15
N GLN A 36 -3.61 21.04 13.78
CA GLN A 36 -2.84 19.81 13.61
C GLN A 36 -3.19 19.07 12.30
N LEU A 37 -4.30 19.42 11.65
CA LEU A 37 -4.76 18.75 10.45
C LEU A 37 -3.77 18.89 9.29
N GLN A 38 -3.16 20.07 9.13
CA GLN A 38 -2.16 20.31 8.09
C GLN A 38 -0.95 19.39 8.24
N VAL A 39 -0.46 19.18 9.47
CA VAL A 39 0.69 18.32 9.75
C VAL A 39 0.37 16.84 9.49
N VAL A 40 -0.84 16.40 9.88
CA VAL A 40 -1.27 15.01 9.65
C VAL A 40 -1.46 14.73 8.16
N LEU A 41 -2.10 15.64 7.43
CA LEU A 41 -2.27 15.52 5.98
C LEU A 41 -0.93 15.51 5.25
N TYR A 42 0.01 16.34 5.69
CA TYR A 42 1.36 16.38 5.15
C TYR A 42 2.10 15.04 5.36
N LYS A 43 2.07 14.47 6.57
CA LYS A 43 2.69 13.16 6.83
C LYS A 43 2.01 12.04 6.04
N ALA A 44 0.69 12.07 5.94
CA ALA A 44 -0.07 11.10 5.16
C ALA A 44 0.27 11.18 3.67
N SER A 45 0.41 12.39 3.11
CA SER A 45 0.77 12.58 1.71
C SER A 45 2.20 12.13 1.41
N LEU A 46 3.16 12.35 2.32
CA LEU A 46 4.52 11.84 2.16
C LEU A 46 4.54 10.29 2.10
N VAL A 47 3.80 9.63 2.98
CA VAL A 47 3.74 8.16 2.99
C VAL A 47 3.06 7.61 1.73
N THR A 48 1.97 8.23 1.27
CA THR A 48 1.29 7.77 0.03
C THR A 48 2.17 8.00 -1.19
N LEU A 49 2.83 9.16 -1.31
CA LEU A 49 3.80 9.42 -2.37
C LEU A 49 4.97 8.44 -2.32
N GLY A 50 5.50 8.13 -1.13
CA GLY A 50 6.56 7.14 -0.97
C GLY A 50 6.17 5.73 -1.37
N ALA A 51 4.93 5.32 -1.07
CA ALA A 51 4.40 4.03 -1.53
C ALA A 51 4.26 3.98 -3.06
N VAL A 52 3.76 5.06 -3.67
CA VAL A 52 3.63 5.17 -5.13
C VAL A 52 5.01 5.15 -5.79
N LEU A 53 5.96 5.96 -5.32
CA LEU A 53 7.34 5.99 -5.83
C LEU A 53 8.03 4.64 -5.69
N GLY A 54 7.97 4.00 -4.51
CA GLY A 54 8.54 2.68 -4.28
C GLY A 54 7.96 1.62 -5.23
N TYR A 55 6.67 1.72 -5.54
CA TYR A 55 6.03 0.83 -6.52
C TYR A 55 6.49 1.08 -7.96
N TYR A 56 6.64 2.35 -8.35
CA TYR A 56 7.20 2.69 -9.66
C TYR A 56 8.65 2.24 -9.80
N ILE A 57 9.46 2.41 -8.75
CA ILE A 57 10.85 1.94 -8.73
C ILE A 57 10.91 0.41 -8.82
N ASP A 58 10.08 -0.31 -8.05
CA ASP A 58 10.00 -1.77 -8.17
C ASP A 58 9.69 -2.21 -9.60
N ARG A 59 8.75 -1.53 -10.27
CA ARG A 59 8.39 -1.82 -11.67
C ARG A 59 9.45 -1.41 -12.69
N ALA A 60 10.23 -0.36 -12.42
CA ALA A 60 11.27 0.12 -13.33
C ALA A 60 12.55 -0.73 -13.26
N VAL A 61 12.90 -1.22 -12.06
CA VAL A 61 14.09 -2.05 -11.85
C VAL A 61 13.87 -3.51 -12.27
N PHE A 62 12.63 -4.02 -12.13
CA PHE A 62 12.30 -5.41 -12.44
C PHE A 62 11.28 -5.52 -13.58
N LEU A 63 11.78 -5.94 -14.75
CA LEU A 63 10.99 -6.31 -15.91
C LEU A 63 10.15 -7.59 -15.65
N THR A 64 9.22 -7.89 -16.57
CA THR A 64 8.11 -8.86 -16.42
C THR A 64 8.52 -10.20 -15.79
N GLU A 65 9.65 -10.77 -16.19
CA GLU A 65 10.15 -12.09 -15.78
C GLU A 65 10.46 -12.28 -14.27
N ALA A 66 10.55 -11.20 -13.49
CA ALA A 66 10.85 -11.27 -12.05
C ALA A 66 9.62 -11.05 -11.14
N ARG A 67 8.41 -11.15 -11.71
CA ARG A 67 7.15 -10.96 -11.00
C ARG A 67 6.85 -12.17 -10.09
N PRO A 68 6.41 -11.96 -8.84
CA PRO A 68 6.18 -13.05 -7.88
C PRO A 68 5.09 -14.06 -8.31
N HIS A 69 4.27 -13.73 -9.31
CA HIS A 69 3.28 -14.65 -9.90
C HIS A 69 3.83 -15.48 -11.08
N GLU A 70 5.00 -15.12 -11.61
CA GLU A 70 5.66 -15.80 -12.74
C GLU A 70 6.91 -16.57 -12.29
N CYS A 71 7.35 -16.42 -11.02
CA CYS A 71 8.50 -17.15 -10.48
C CYS A 71 8.21 -18.64 -10.28
N ILE A 72 8.98 -19.51 -10.93
CA ILE A 72 8.94 -20.97 -10.77
C ILE A 72 9.85 -21.36 -9.60
N GLY A 73 9.30 -21.39 -8.38
CA GLY A 73 9.99 -21.88 -7.18
C GLY A 73 9.72 -21.04 -5.93
N GLY A 74 9.41 -21.71 -4.81
CA GLY A 74 9.00 -21.05 -3.55
C GLY A 74 10.02 -20.03 -3.02
N ILE A 75 11.31 -20.35 -3.10
CA ILE A 75 12.39 -19.47 -2.64
C ILE A 75 12.45 -18.17 -3.47
N HIS A 76 12.27 -18.26 -4.79
CA HIS A 76 12.26 -17.10 -5.69
C HIS A 76 11.02 -16.22 -5.48
N ILE A 77 9.86 -16.83 -5.20
CA ILE A 77 8.64 -16.11 -4.87
C ILE A 77 8.87 -15.28 -3.59
N VAL A 78 9.34 -15.92 -2.51
CA VAL A 78 9.61 -15.23 -1.23
C VAL A 78 10.64 -14.12 -1.41
N GLY A 79 11.71 -14.35 -2.16
CA GLY A 79 12.72 -13.34 -2.48
C GLY A 79 12.15 -12.12 -3.23
N ALA A 80 11.23 -12.33 -4.18
CA ALA A 80 10.56 -11.26 -4.91
C ALA A 80 9.62 -10.43 -4.02
N TRP A 81 8.89 -11.08 -3.10
CA TRP A 81 8.05 -10.38 -2.12
C TRP A 81 8.88 -9.57 -1.12
N LEU A 82 9.98 -10.14 -0.61
CA LEU A 82 10.85 -9.46 0.35
C LEU A 82 11.51 -8.24 -0.29
N ARG A 83 12.00 -8.35 -1.52
CA ARG A 83 12.61 -7.25 -2.25
C ARG A 83 11.62 -6.09 -2.47
N ARG A 84 10.39 -6.40 -2.89
CA ARG A 84 9.30 -5.41 -3.03
C ARG A 84 9.03 -4.68 -1.73
N ALA A 85 8.94 -5.42 -0.63
CA ALA A 85 8.73 -4.84 0.69
C ALA A 85 9.90 -3.92 1.09
N LEU A 86 11.15 -4.33 0.85
CA LEU A 86 12.33 -3.55 1.20
C LEU A 86 12.48 -2.26 0.38
N ILE A 87 12.20 -2.28 -0.92
CA ILE A 87 12.25 -1.07 -1.77
C ILE A 87 11.20 -0.06 -1.34
N VAL A 88 9.96 -0.51 -1.12
CA VAL A 88 8.87 0.36 -0.66
C VAL A 88 9.17 0.90 0.74
N LEU A 89 9.67 0.06 1.65
CA LEU A 89 10.09 0.48 2.99
C LEU A 89 11.18 1.55 2.93
N ALA A 90 12.22 1.34 2.11
CA ALA A 90 13.32 2.29 1.97
C ALA A 90 12.83 3.64 1.41
N CYS A 91 11.94 3.64 0.42
CA CYS A 91 11.34 4.86 -0.11
C CYS A 91 10.52 5.62 0.94
N ILE A 92 9.66 4.91 1.69
CA ILE A 92 8.85 5.54 2.74
C ILE A 92 9.75 6.12 3.82
N LEU A 93 10.71 5.34 4.35
CA LEU A 93 11.64 5.82 5.37
C LEU A 93 12.44 7.03 4.89
N GLY A 94 13.00 6.98 3.67
CA GLY A 94 13.76 8.10 3.10
C GLY A 94 12.95 9.39 2.99
N LEU A 95 11.70 9.31 2.54
CA LEU A 95 10.81 10.47 2.42
C LEU A 95 10.30 10.98 3.77
N THR A 96 10.18 10.11 4.77
CA THR A 96 9.69 10.49 6.10
C THR A 96 10.78 10.95 7.07
N LEU A 97 12.05 10.57 6.84
CA LEU A 97 13.20 10.95 7.69
C LEU A 97 14.01 12.10 7.11
N GLY A 98 13.97 12.30 5.79
CA GLY A 98 14.71 13.36 5.10
C GLY A 98 14.07 14.76 5.14
N LEU A 99 12.92 14.89 5.82
CA LEU A 99 12.11 16.10 5.99
C LEU A 99 11.81 16.33 7.47
#